data_AF-A0A4Y3VBT7-F1
#
_entry.id   AF-A0A4Y3VBT7-F1
#
_cell.length_a   1.000
_cell.length_b   1.000
_cell.length_c   1.000
_cell.angle_alpha   90.00
_cell.angle_beta   90.00
_cell.angle_gamma   90.00
#
_symmetry.space_group_name_H-M   'P 1'
#
loop_
_entity.id
_entity.type
_entity.pdbx_description
1 polymer ?
#
loop_
_entity_poly.entity_id
_entity_poly.type
_entity_poly.pdbx_seq_one_letter_code
_entity_poly.pdbx_strand_id
1 'polypeptide(L)'
;MSNALAIAHVTQALALLIETNIGPETDMAVKVEARRPPAEPSVDQPTISVFLYQVTPNVSQRNNDLPTRAGDGTLIKRPAAALDLHYLISAYGDENELVGQRLIGSVVRALHEIPILPKDIIELAGEKPYLAASDLAEAAQRVRFTPTVMDIDETSKLWGMLHQTPYALSVVYQAALVFIDGRETPVPRKPVERADVRVLPFGAPGAPRPGGGPGEGAEPQEATPVPVEAAAAAPPAKKAAKAPAKTVAKAPARARKTTRASKSAQSEPRRGTES
;
A
#
# COMPACT_ATOMS: atom_id res chain seq x y z
N MET A 1 -8.76 17.46 -7.00
CA MET A 1 -7.65 16.77 -7.73
C MET A 1 -6.46 16.72 -6.79
N SER A 2 -5.43 15.92 -7.06
CA SER A 2 -4.22 15.95 -6.23
C SER A 2 -2.96 16.11 -7.08
N ASN A 3 -2.26 17.22 -6.91
CA ASN A 3 -1.06 17.57 -7.64
C ASN A 3 0.21 17.02 -6.99
N ALA A 4 1.37 17.29 -7.59
CA ALA A 4 2.66 16.81 -7.10
C ALA A 4 3.01 17.35 -5.69
N LEU A 5 2.39 18.45 -5.24
CA LEU A 5 2.61 19.03 -3.92
C LEU A 5 1.88 18.24 -2.82
N ALA A 6 1.01 17.29 -3.18
CA ALA A 6 0.24 16.49 -2.24
C ALA A 6 1.12 15.80 -1.16
N ILE A 7 2.30 15.29 -1.52
CA ILE A 7 3.20 14.64 -0.54
C ILE A 7 3.66 15.65 0.52
N ALA A 8 4.19 16.80 0.08
CA ALA A 8 4.68 17.84 0.98
C ALA A 8 3.53 18.40 1.84
N HIS A 9 2.35 18.54 1.24
CA HIS A 9 1.15 19.01 1.93
C HIS A 9 0.69 18.04 3.02
N VAL A 10 0.66 16.73 2.75
CA VAL A 10 0.34 15.70 3.76
C VAL A 10 1.35 15.73 4.90
N THR A 11 2.65 15.85 4.62
CA THR A 11 3.67 15.90 5.67
C THR A 11 3.51 17.13 6.56
N GLN A 12 3.26 18.30 5.97
CA GLN A 12 3.03 19.53 6.73
C GLN A 12 1.73 19.46 7.55
N ALA A 13 0.66 18.91 6.97
CA ALA A 13 -0.61 18.74 7.64
C ALA A 13 -0.51 17.75 8.82
N LEU A 14 0.28 16.69 8.68
CA LEU A 14 0.59 15.76 9.79
C LEU A 14 1.31 16.48 10.93
N ALA A 15 2.32 17.31 10.62
CA ALA A 15 3.03 18.09 11.63
C ALA A 15 2.09 19.05 12.39
N LEU A 16 1.21 19.76 11.66
CA LEU A 16 0.22 20.66 12.26
C LEU A 16 -0.85 19.95 13.08
N LEU A 17 -1.30 18.78 12.61
CA LEU A 17 -2.23 17.94 13.36
C LEU A 17 -1.63 17.52 14.70
N ILE A 18 -0.35 17.14 14.70
CA ILE A 18 0.37 16.80 15.92
C ILE A 18 0.51 18.03 16.82
N GLU A 19 1.01 19.16 16.27
CA GLU A 19 1.20 20.42 17.01
C GLU A 19 -0.07 20.92 17.71
N THR A 20 -1.21 20.86 17.01
CA THR A 20 -2.51 21.33 17.54
C THR A 20 -3.02 20.46 18.70
N ASN A 21 -2.62 19.18 18.77
CA ASN A 21 -3.19 18.21 19.72
C ASN A 21 -2.26 17.84 20.89
N ILE A 22 -1.03 18.35 20.95
CA ILE A 22 -0.07 18.10 22.05
C ILE A 22 -0.29 19.03 23.26
N GLY A 23 -0.86 20.21 23.02
CA GLY A 23 -0.96 21.31 23.99
C GLY A 23 -1.66 21.01 25.34
N PRO A 24 -2.67 20.14 25.48
CA PRO A 24 -3.36 20.00 26.77
C PRO A 24 -2.61 19.15 27.82
N GLU A 25 -1.60 18.37 27.44
CA GLU A 25 -0.93 17.42 28.36
C GLU A 25 0.51 17.77 28.70
N THR A 26 1.10 18.68 27.94
CA THR A 26 2.46 19.14 28.14
C THR A 26 2.39 20.61 28.44
N ASP A 27 2.72 21.00 29.67
CA ASP A 27 2.90 22.40 30.09
C ASP A 27 4.12 23.06 29.40
N MET A 28 4.53 22.57 28.24
CA MET A 28 5.78 22.88 27.54
C MET A 28 5.47 23.32 26.11
N ALA A 29 6.22 24.30 25.62
CA ALA A 29 6.17 24.70 24.21
C ALA A 29 6.90 23.66 23.35
N VAL A 30 6.16 22.70 22.80
CA VAL A 30 6.69 21.63 21.95
C VAL A 30 6.82 22.12 20.52
N LYS A 31 8.01 21.97 19.94
CA LYS A 31 8.25 22.30 18.53
C LYS A 31 8.04 21.08 17.65
N VAL A 32 7.20 21.17 16.64
CA VAL A 32 7.00 20.09 15.66
C VAL A 32 7.64 20.46 14.34
N GLU A 33 8.52 19.60 13.82
CA GLU A 33 9.26 19.87 12.60
C GLU A 33 9.14 18.72 11.60
N ALA A 34 8.68 19.05 10.39
CA ALA A 34 8.62 18.15 9.23
C ALA A 34 9.99 18.01 8.55
N ARG A 35 11.02 17.63 9.32
CA ARG A 35 12.40 17.48 8.80
C ARG A 35 13.03 16.15 9.24
N ARG A 36 14.22 15.90 8.71
CA ARG A 36 15.08 14.80 9.17
C ARG A 36 15.38 14.97 10.67
N PRO A 37 15.43 13.87 11.43
CA PRO A 37 15.93 13.86 12.81
C PRO A 37 17.21 14.71 12.97
N PRO A 38 17.25 15.66 13.93
CA PRO A 38 18.42 16.52 14.12
C PRO A 38 19.60 15.70 14.66
N ALA A 39 20.82 16.01 14.20
CA ALA A 39 22.04 15.37 14.72
C ALA A 39 22.30 15.76 16.18
N GLU A 40 22.05 17.03 16.51
CA GLU A 40 22.15 17.58 17.87
C GLU A 40 20.75 18.04 18.32
N PRO A 41 20.02 17.21 19.08
CA PRO A 41 18.74 17.61 19.64
C PRO A 41 18.95 18.60 20.79
N SER A 42 18.19 19.69 20.79
CA SER A 42 18.16 20.63 21.92
C SER A 42 17.39 19.99 23.09
N VAL A 43 18.00 19.95 24.27
CA VAL A 43 17.37 19.41 25.48
C VAL A 43 16.35 20.39 26.07
N ASP A 44 16.64 21.70 25.94
CA ASP A 44 15.84 22.78 26.54
C ASP A 44 14.49 23.00 25.85
N GLN A 45 14.35 22.56 24.59
CA GLN A 45 13.11 22.70 23.83
C GLN A 45 12.63 21.34 23.33
N PRO A 46 11.56 20.78 23.94
CA PRO A 46 11.00 19.52 23.50
C PRO A 46 10.60 19.60 22.03
N THR A 47 11.10 18.65 21.24
CA THR A 47 10.97 18.69 19.78
C THR A 47 10.45 17.36 19.26
N ILE A 48 9.51 17.39 18.31
CA ILE A 48 9.03 16.22 17.59
C ILE A 48 9.43 16.36 16.12
N SER A 49 10.12 15.35 15.62
CA SER A 49 10.53 15.27 14.21
C SER A 49 9.59 14.33 13.47
N VAL A 50 8.99 14.81 12.37
CA VAL A 50 8.18 14.01 11.45
C VAL A 50 9.00 13.78 10.18
N PHE A 51 9.48 12.55 10.01
CA PHE A 51 10.40 12.19 8.93
C PHE A 51 9.77 11.18 7.96
N LEU A 52 9.61 11.59 6.70
CA LEU A 52 9.19 10.70 5.60
C LEU A 52 10.39 9.88 5.13
N TYR A 53 10.45 8.61 5.51
CA TYR A 53 11.61 7.75 5.19
C TYR A 53 11.40 6.88 3.95
N GLN A 54 10.14 6.57 3.59
CA GLN A 54 9.83 5.71 2.46
C GLN A 54 8.50 6.11 1.80
N VAL A 55 8.47 6.01 0.47
CA VAL A 55 7.25 6.16 -0.35
C VAL A 55 7.06 4.88 -1.14
N THR A 56 5.90 4.25 -1.02
CA THR A 56 5.57 3.00 -1.72
C THR A 56 4.27 3.13 -2.51
N PRO A 57 4.10 2.44 -3.65
CA PRO A 57 2.82 2.41 -4.34
C PRO A 57 1.78 1.65 -3.50
N ASN A 58 0.56 2.18 -3.44
CA ASN A 58 -0.54 1.54 -2.73
C ASN A 58 -1.00 0.28 -3.48
N VAL A 59 -0.84 -0.88 -2.85
CA VAL A 59 -1.10 -2.18 -3.48
C VAL A 59 -2.55 -2.40 -3.90
N SER A 60 -3.51 -1.77 -3.19
CA SER A 60 -4.93 -1.90 -3.46
C SER A 60 -5.40 -1.00 -4.59
N GLN A 61 -4.77 0.16 -4.77
CA GLN A 61 -5.21 1.19 -5.72
C GLN A 61 -4.27 1.40 -6.92
N ARG A 62 -3.11 0.72 -6.97
CA ARG A 62 -2.11 0.87 -8.05
C ARG A 62 -2.62 0.63 -9.48
N ASN A 63 -3.71 -0.12 -9.64
CA ASN A 63 -4.27 -0.47 -10.95
C ASN A 63 -5.64 0.19 -11.18
N ASN A 64 -6.08 1.06 -10.28
CA ASN A 64 -7.43 1.64 -10.34
C ASN A 64 -7.57 2.63 -11.52
N ASP A 65 -6.49 3.20 -12.03
CA ASP A 65 -6.49 4.16 -13.13
C ASP A 65 -6.40 3.52 -14.53
N LEU A 66 -6.15 2.21 -14.61
CA LEU A 66 -6.00 1.50 -15.89
C LEU A 66 -7.35 1.05 -16.48
N PRO A 67 -7.52 1.10 -17.82
CA PRO A 67 -6.61 1.67 -18.82
C PRO A 67 -6.72 3.21 -18.89
N THR A 68 -5.57 3.88 -18.95
CA THR A 68 -5.51 5.35 -19.03
C THR A 68 -5.64 5.87 -20.47
N ARG A 69 -5.17 5.09 -21.46
CA ARG A 69 -5.15 5.45 -22.88
C ARG A 69 -5.90 4.44 -23.74
N ALA A 70 -6.53 4.91 -24.82
CA ALA A 70 -7.16 4.04 -25.82
C ALA A 70 -6.13 3.45 -26.78
N GLY A 71 -6.55 2.53 -27.64
CA GLY A 71 -5.67 1.93 -28.66
C GLY A 71 -5.07 2.93 -29.65
N ASP A 72 -5.67 4.13 -29.76
CA ASP A 72 -5.19 5.26 -30.56
C ASP A 72 -4.28 6.22 -29.77
N GLY A 73 -3.98 5.93 -28.50
CA GLY A 73 -3.17 6.77 -27.61
C GLY A 73 -3.93 7.92 -26.93
N THR A 74 -5.22 8.12 -27.25
CA THR A 74 -6.04 9.17 -26.64
C THR A 74 -6.24 8.92 -25.15
N LEU A 75 -6.18 9.98 -24.34
CA LEU A 75 -6.35 9.86 -22.89
C LEU A 75 -7.84 9.72 -22.55
N ILE A 76 -8.22 8.54 -22.05
CA ILE A 76 -9.59 8.22 -21.64
C ILE A 76 -9.80 8.49 -20.16
N LYS A 77 -8.78 8.20 -19.35
CA LYS A 77 -8.80 8.35 -17.91
C LYS A 77 -7.51 9.01 -17.46
N ARG A 78 -7.63 9.91 -16.49
CA ARG A 78 -6.47 10.61 -15.94
C ARG A 78 -5.62 9.58 -15.20
N PRO A 79 -4.31 9.48 -15.48
CA PRO A 79 -3.42 8.60 -14.73
C PRO A 79 -3.31 9.14 -13.30
N ALA A 80 -3.39 8.24 -12.33
CA ALA A 80 -3.35 8.59 -10.92
C ALA A 80 -2.47 7.60 -10.17
N ALA A 81 -1.34 8.08 -9.64
CA ALA A 81 -0.45 7.26 -8.84
C ALA A 81 -0.96 7.22 -7.39
N ALA A 82 -1.42 6.06 -6.94
CA ALA A 82 -1.78 5.84 -5.55
C ALA A 82 -0.53 5.48 -4.74
N LEU A 83 -0.25 6.25 -3.69
CA LEU A 83 0.93 6.14 -2.85
C LEU A 83 0.55 5.95 -1.38
N ASP A 84 1.42 5.22 -0.69
CA ASP A 84 1.48 5.11 0.76
C ASP A 84 2.79 5.74 1.24
N LEU A 85 2.68 6.67 2.19
CA LEU A 85 3.80 7.43 2.75
C LEU A 85 4.12 6.87 4.13
N HIS A 86 5.38 6.54 4.39
CA HIS A 86 5.81 5.98 5.68
C HIS A 86 6.59 7.01 6.47
N TYR A 87 6.07 7.35 7.64
CA TYR A 87 6.60 8.36 8.54
C TYR A 87 7.22 7.73 9.79
N LEU A 88 8.40 8.21 10.16
CA LEU A 88 9.01 8.03 11.46
C LEU A 88 8.77 9.31 12.26
N ILE A 89 8.09 9.18 13.40
CA ILE A 89 7.86 10.28 14.31
C ILE A 89 8.74 10.06 15.54
N SER A 90 9.72 10.93 15.76
CA SER A 90 10.70 10.82 16.85
C SER A 90 10.54 11.99 17.81
N ALA A 91 10.61 11.72 19.12
CA ALA A 91 10.50 12.75 20.15
C ALA A 91 11.84 12.98 20.86
N TYR A 92 12.13 14.25 21.16
CA TYR A 92 13.32 14.72 21.83
C TYR A 92 12.94 15.61 23.02
N GLY A 93 13.69 15.50 24.11
CA GLY A 93 13.51 16.27 25.34
C GLY A 93 14.34 15.68 26.48
N ASP A 94 14.16 16.21 27.69
CA ASP A 94 14.85 15.70 28.88
C ASP A 94 14.42 14.26 29.21
N GLU A 95 15.40 13.37 29.34
CA GLU A 95 15.20 11.96 29.69
C GLU A 95 14.87 11.78 31.18
N ASN A 96 15.36 12.65 32.06
CA ASN A 96 15.10 12.56 33.50
C ASN A 96 13.61 12.78 33.81
N GLU A 97 12.98 13.68 33.07
CA GLU A 97 11.54 14.00 33.17
C GLU A 97 10.67 13.14 32.25
N LEU A 98 11.27 12.17 31.55
CA LEU A 98 10.60 11.26 30.61
C LEU A 98 9.82 12.00 29.51
N VAL A 99 10.30 13.18 29.10
CA VAL A 99 9.60 14.07 28.16
C VAL A 99 9.35 13.34 26.83
N GLY A 100 10.36 12.64 26.30
CA GLY A 100 10.22 11.88 25.05
C GLY A 100 9.10 10.83 25.10
N GLN A 101 8.94 10.13 26.24
CA GLN A 101 7.88 9.12 26.41
C GLN A 101 6.49 9.77 26.49
N ARG A 102 6.38 10.89 27.22
CA ARG A 102 5.13 11.66 27.32
C ARG A 102 4.69 12.18 25.96
N LEU A 103 5.61 12.77 25.19
CA LEU A 103 5.34 13.27 23.85
C LEU A 103 4.86 12.19 22.90
N ILE A 104 5.53 11.03 22.89
CA ILE A 104 5.11 9.90 22.05
C ILE A 104 3.72 9.39 22.47
N GLY A 105 3.44 9.34 23.78
CA GLY A 105 2.10 9.02 24.29
C GLY A 105 1.03 9.95 23.74
N SER A 106 1.26 11.27 23.80
CA SER A 106 0.32 12.27 23.28
C SER A 106 0.17 12.19 21.76
N VAL A 107 1.25 11.94 21.01
CA VAL A 107 1.21 11.73 19.54
C VAL A 107 0.36 10.50 19.21
N VAL A 108 0.59 9.37 19.88
CA VAL A 108 -0.15 8.13 19.66
C VAL A 108 -1.63 8.35 19.92
N ARG A 109 -2.00 9.05 21.01
CA ARG A 109 -3.38 9.42 21.30
C ARG A 109 -3.98 10.29 20.19
N ALA A 110 -3.32 11.38 19.82
CA ALA A 110 -3.81 12.31 18.80
C ALA A 110 -4.09 11.61 17.45
N LEU A 111 -3.17 10.75 17.01
CA LEU A 111 -3.33 10.00 15.77
C LEU A 111 -4.34 8.86 15.87
N HIS A 112 -4.58 8.33 17.07
CA HIS A 112 -5.60 7.31 17.30
C HIS A 112 -7.02 7.92 17.40
N GLU A 113 -7.16 9.12 17.96
CA GLU A 113 -8.42 9.87 18.01
C GLU A 113 -8.80 10.46 16.65
N ILE A 114 -7.81 10.98 15.91
CA ILE A 114 -7.99 11.61 14.60
C ILE A 114 -7.18 10.86 13.54
N PRO A 115 -7.55 9.61 13.19
CA PRO A 115 -6.79 8.80 12.23
C PRO A 115 -7.01 9.25 10.78
N ILE A 116 -8.02 10.08 10.51
CA ILE A 116 -8.31 10.61 9.17
C ILE A 116 -7.92 12.08 9.17
N LEU A 117 -7.10 12.49 8.20
CA LEU A 117 -6.66 13.86 8.09
C LEU A 117 -7.88 14.79 7.85
N PRO A 118 -8.20 15.71 8.77
CA PRO A 118 -9.33 16.62 8.64
C PRO A 118 -9.03 17.71 7.61
N LYS A 119 -10.09 18.23 6.97
CA LYS A 119 -9.98 19.22 5.91
C LYS A 119 -9.43 20.55 6.43
N ASP A 120 -9.87 20.98 7.61
CA ASP A 120 -9.46 22.24 8.21
C ASP A 120 -7.93 22.31 8.43
N ILE A 121 -7.31 21.19 8.83
CA ILE A 121 -5.84 21.10 8.98
C ILE A 121 -5.13 21.10 7.62
N ILE A 122 -5.75 20.53 6.57
CA ILE A 122 -5.21 20.60 5.21
C ILE A 122 -5.25 22.05 4.73
N GLU A 123 -6.35 22.76 4.91
CA GLU A 123 -6.47 24.16 4.51
C GLU A 123 -5.46 25.05 5.24
N LEU A 124 -5.30 24.86 6.55
CA LEU A 124 -4.31 25.56 7.37
C LEU A 124 -2.86 25.24 6.93
N ALA A 125 -2.57 23.97 6.59
CA ALA A 125 -1.26 23.59 6.06
C ALA A 125 -0.95 24.25 4.71
N GLY A 126 -1.99 24.51 3.91
CA GLY A 126 -1.92 25.16 2.60
C GLY A 126 -1.62 26.66 2.66
N GLU A 127 -1.78 27.32 3.81
CA GLU A 127 -1.46 28.76 3.97
C GLU A 127 0.04 29.06 3.77
N LYS A 128 0.90 28.04 3.89
CA LYS A 128 2.33 28.21 3.64
C LYS A 128 2.58 28.55 2.15
N PRO A 129 3.42 29.56 1.83
CA PRO A 129 3.60 30.02 0.46
C PRO A 129 4.02 28.95 -0.54
N TYR A 130 4.80 27.95 -0.09
CA TYR A 130 5.29 26.86 -0.92
C TYR A 130 4.27 25.71 -1.12
N LEU A 131 3.13 25.75 -0.43
CA LEU A 131 2.03 24.79 -0.55
C LEU A 131 0.73 25.40 -1.09
N ALA A 132 0.68 26.72 -1.28
CA ALA A 132 -0.53 27.46 -1.69
C ALA A 132 -1.16 26.95 -3.01
N ALA A 133 -0.38 26.33 -3.89
CA ALA A 133 -0.87 25.76 -5.13
C ALA A 133 -1.39 24.30 -4.99
N SER A 134 -1.40 23.73 -3.79
CA SER A 134 -1.83 22.33 -3.56
C SER A 134 -3.36 22.20 -3.49
N ASP A 135 -3.89 21.22 -4.21
CA ASP A 135 -5.31 20.89 -4.33
C ASP A 135 -5.74 19.69 -3.46
N LEU A 136 -4.90 19.26 -2.51
CA LEU A 136 -5.16 18.11 -1.63
C LEU A 136 -6.51 18.16 -0.91
N ALA A 137 -7.01 19.36 -0.56
CA ALA A 137 -8.31 19.54 0.10
C ALA A 137 -9.51 19.08 -0.78
N GLU A 138 -9.33 19.12 -2.10
CA GLU A 138 -10.29 18.66 -3.11
C GLU A 138 -10.10 17.19 -3.49
N ALA A 139 -9.17 16.47 -2.86
CA ALA A 139 -8.99 15.06 -3.11
C ALA A 139 -10.25 14.28 -2.70
N ALA A 140 -10.72 13.39 -3.59
CA ALA A 140 -11.90 12.59 -3.33
C ALA A 140 -11.69 11.61 -2.16
N GLN A 141 -10.46 11.09 -2.02
CA GLN A 141 -10.08 10.16 -0.98
C GLN A 141 -9.34 10.88 0.14
N ARG A 142 -9.79 10.68 1.38
CA ARG A 142 -9.11 11.23 2.55
C ARG A 142 -7.92 10.36 2.94
N VAL A 143 -6.83 11.02 3.33
CA VAL A 143 -5.62 10.38 3.84
C VAL A 143 -5.88 9.84 5.24
N ARG A 144 -5.51 8.57 5.46
CA ARG A 144 -5.64 7.90 6.76
C ARG A 144 -4.27 7.54 7.30
N PHE A 145 -4.01 7.90 8.55
CA PHE A 145 -2.85 7.48 9.31
C PHE A 145 -3.14 6.16 10.03
N THR A 146 -2.27 5.18 9.86
CA THR A 146 -2.36 3.87 10.52
C THR A 146 -1.01 3.57 11.17
N PRO A 147 -0.97 3.12 12.43
CA PRO A 147 0.28 2.73 13.06
C PRO A 147 0.86 1.50 12.36
N THR A 148 2.17 1.52 12.09
CA THR A 148 2.91 0.40 11.53
C THR A 148 3.88 -0.12 12.57
N VAL A 149 3.82 -1.42 12.85
CA VAL A 149 4.76 -2.06 13.75
C VAL A 149 6.07 -2.30 13.00
N MET A 150 7.19 -1.87 13.60
CA MET A 150 8.53 -2.09 13.07
C MET A 150 9.31 -2.93 14.07
N ASP A 151 10.06 -3.91 13.59
CA ASP A 151 10.90 -4.73 14.46
C ASP A 151 12.14 -3.94 14.92
N ILE A 152 12.80 -4.42 15.97
CA ILE A 152 14.03 -3.83 16.50
C ILE A 152 15.13 -3.82 15.44
N ASP A 153 15.24 -4.87 14.64
CA ASP A 153 16.23 -4.97 13.55
C ASP A 153 15.98 -3.94 12.44
N GLU A 154 14.72 -3.73 12.07
CA GLU A 154 14.31 -2.76 11.05
C GLU A 154 14.53 -1.34 11.56
N THR A 155 14.15 -1.08 12.81
CA THR A 155 14.36 0.20 13.49
C THR A 155 15.86 0.51 13.58
N SER A 156 16.68 -0.49 13.95
CA SER A 156 18.14 -0.34 14.04
C SER A 156 18.78 -0.06 12.68
N LYS A 157 18.29 -0.67 11.59
CA LYS A 157 18.73 -0.35 10.23
C LYS A 157 18.31 1.05 9.81
N LEU A 158 17.09 1.46 10.16
CA LEU A 158 16.56 2.79 9.84
C LEU A 158 17.39 3.90 10.49
N TRP A 159 17.65 3.78 11.80
CA TRP A 159 18.53 4.68 12.52
C TRP A 159 20.00 4.53 12.11
N GLY A 160 20.41 3.32 11.72
CA GLY A 160 21.71 3.06 11.13
C GLY A 160 21.96 3.89 9.86
N MET A 161 20.96 4.10 9.01
CA MET A 161 21.08 4.99 7.84
C MET A 161 21.27 6.47 8.22
N LEU A 162 20.90 6.85 9.44
CA LEU A 162 21.02 8.19 10.03
C LEU A 162 22.28 8.28 10.90
N HIS A 163 23.45 7.95 10.33
CA HIS A 163 24.72 7.79 11.06
C HIS A 163 25.16 8.95 11.98
N GLN A 164 24.60 10.16 11.82
CA GLN A 164 24.93 11.33 12.62
C GLN A 164 23.93 11.60 13.76
N THR A 165 22.81 10.87 13.80
CA THR A 165 21.73 11.14 14.74
C THR A 165 21.69 10.07 15.84
N PRO A 166 21.71 10.46 17.12
CA PRO A 166 21.51 9.50 18.20
C PRO A 166 20.12 8.86 18.10
N TYR A 167 20.01 7.60 18.52
CA TYR A 167 18.73 6.92 18.61
C TYR A 167 17.79 7.69 19.54
N ALA A 168 16.56 7.91 19.10
CA ALA A 168 15.51 8.54 19.88
C ALA A 168 14.26 7.66 19.88
N LEU A 169 13.43 7.81 20.91
CA LEU A 169 12.15 7.11 20.97
C LEU A 169 11.27 7.55 19.80
N SER A 170 10.81 6.56 19.02
CA SER A 170 10.07 6.82 17.80
C SER A 170 8.90 5.88 17.58
N VAL A 171 7.88 6.36 16.89
CA VAL A 171 6.74 5.57 16.40
C VAL A 171 6.63 5.70 14.89
N VAL A 172 6.12 4.65 14.24
CA VAL A 172 6.00 4.59 12.79
C VAL A 172 4.53 4.64 12.39
N TYR A 173 4.21 5.51 11.45
CA TYR A 173 2.86 5.64 10.90
C TYR A 173 2.90 5.62 9.38
N GLN A 174 1.95 4.89 8.80
CA GLN A 174 1.69 4.91 7.37
C GLN A 174 0.51 5.85 7.08
N ALA A 175 0.72 6.81 6.18
CA ALA A 175 -0.35 7.58 5.57
C ALA A 175 -0.75 6.94 4.25
N ALA A 176 -1.94 6.35 4.21
CA ALA A 176 -2.43 5.64 3.03
C ALA A 176 -3.33 6.53 2.17
N LEU A 177 -3.44 6.15 0.89
CA LEU A 177 -4.37 6.74 -0.10
C LEU A 177 -4.00 8.16 -0.54
N VAL A 178 -2.71 8.44 -0.70
CA VAL A 178 -2.24 9.69 -1.30
C VAL A 178 -2.22 9.52 -2.81
N PHE A 179 -3.09 10.22 -3.53
CA PHE A 179 -3.12 10.18 -4.99
C PHE A 179 -2.30 11.33 -5.58
N ILE A 180 -1.63 11.07 -6.70
CA ILE A 180 -1.01 12.10 -7.53
C ILE A 180 -1.54 11.94 -8.95
N ASP A 181 -2.28 12.95 -9.40
CA ASP A 181 -2.94 12.99 -10.69
C ASP A 181 -2.03 13.54 -11.79
N GLY A 182 -2.23 13.03 -13.02
CA GLY A 182 -1.61 13.56 -14.22
C GLY A 182 -2.12 14.94 -14.62
N ARG A 183 -1.29 15.70 -15.33
CA ARG A 183 -1.60 17.06 -15.79
C ARG A 183 -2.68 17.10 -16.90
N GLU A 184 -2.77 16.04 -17.69
CA GLU A 184 -3.67 15.98 -18.85
C GLU A 184 -5.14 15.75 -18.42
N THR A 185 -6.06 16.50 -19.01
CA THR A 185 -7.51 16.28 -18.92
C THR A 185 -7.94 15.22 -19.92
N PRO A 186 -8.60 14.15 -19.49
CA PRO A 186 -9.14 13.15 -20.41
C PRO A 186 -10.21 13.73 -21.34
N VAL A 187 -10.29 13.18 -22.55
CA VAL A 187 -11.34 13.57 -23.51
C VAL A 187 -12.62 12.83 -23.13
N PRO A 188 -13.76 13.53 -22.95
CA PRO A 188 -15.03 12.86 -22.66
C PRO A 188 -15.40 11.96 -23.83
N ARG A 189 -15.74 10.70 -23.54
CA ARG A 189 -16.21 9.77 -24.57
C ARG A 189 -17.59 10.20 -25.05
N LYS A 190 -17.84 9.97 -26.34
CA LYS A 190 -19.18 10.10 -26.90
C LYS A 190 -20.14 9.12 -26.20
N PRO A 191 -21.36 9.55 -25.84
CA PRO A 191 -22.37 8.66 -25.32
C PRO A 191 -22.66 7.50 -26.28
N VAL A 192 -22.97 6.32 -25.74
CA VAL A 192 -23.44 5.20 -26.56
C VAL A 192 -24.86 5.50 -27.02
N GLU A 193 -25.04 5.74 -28.32
CA GLU A 193 -26.33 6.11 -28.89
C GLU A 193 -27.30 4.92 -28.96
N ARG A 194 -26.80 3.72 -29.27
CA ARG A 194 -27.60 2.51 -29.35
C ARG A 194 -26.79 1.28 -28.98
N ALA A 195 -27.31 0.47 -28.06
CA ALA A 195 -26.83 -0.88 -27.83
C ALA A 195 -27.65 -1.84 -28.70
N ASP A 196 -27.01 -2.50 -29.67
CA ASP A 196 -27.63 -3.57 -30.45
C ASP A 196 -27.12 -4.92 -29.94
N VAL A 197 -28.05 -5.80 -29.54
CA VAL A 197 -27.72 -7.13 -29.00
C VAL A 197 -28.37 -8.17 -29.88
N ARG A 198 -27.55 -8.88 -30.65
CA ARG A 198 -28.00 -9.96 -31.53
C ARG A 198 -27.71 -11.32 -30.91
N VAL A 199 -28.76 -12.12 -30.71
CA VAL A 199 -28.66 -13.52 -30.27
C VAL A 199 -28.86 -14.43 -31.47
N LEU A 200 -27.91 -15.32 -31.72
CA LEU A 200 -27.99 -16.35 -32.76
C LEU A 200 -27.82 -17.73 -32.13
N PRO A 201 -28.63 -18.73 -32.52
CA PRO A 201 -28.39 -20.10 -32.09
C PRO A 201 -27.08 -20.61 -32.70
N PHE A 202 -26.37 -21.48 -31.97
CA PHE A 202 -25.17 -22.15 -32.49
C PHE A 202 -25.52 -22.88 -33.80
N GLY A 203 -24.73 -22.63 -34.85
CA GLY A 203 -24.97 -23.18 -36.19
C GLY A 203 -25.78 -22.28 -37.13
N ALA A 204 -26.32 -21.15 -36.67
CA ALA A 204 -26.94 -20.17 -37.57
C ALA A 204 -25.89 -19.50 -38.50
N PRO A 205 -26.25 -19.14 -39.74
CA PRO A 205 -25.40 -18.35 -40.61
C PRO A 205 -24.95 -17.05 -39.93
N GLY A 206 -23.64 -16.90 -39.71
CA GLY A 206 -23.05 -15.75 -39.02
C GLY A 206 -22.90 -15.87 -37.50
N ALA A 207 -23.22 -17.01 -36.89
CA ALA A 207 -22.92 -17.28 -35.48
C ALA A 207 -21.39 -17.47 -35.28
N PRO A 208 -20.79 -16.89 -34.22
CA PRO A 208 -19.40 -17.17 -33.87
C PRO A 208 -19.22 -18.67 -33.66
N ARG A 209 -18.30 -19.30 -34.41
CA ARG A 209 -17.95 -20.70 -34.18
C ARG A 209 -17.23 -20.81 -32.84
N PRO A 210 -17.63 -21.71 -31.93
CA PRO A 210 -16.84 -22.01 -30.75
C PRO A 210 -15.42 -22.43 -31.18
N GLY A 211 -14.40 -21.84 -30.59
CA GLY A 211 -13.01 -22.25 -30.84
C GLY A 211 -12.84 -23.71 -30.45
N GLY A 212 -12.68 -24.59 -31.45
CA GLY A 212 -12.55 -26.02 -31.25
C GLY A 212 -11.25 -26.39 -30.53
N GLY A 213 -11.37 -27.11 -29.42
CA GLY A 213 -10.30 -27.94 -28.89
C GLY A 213 -10.01 -29.14 -29.82
N PRO A 214 -8.89 -29.85 -29.62
CA PRO A 214 -8.27 -30.67 -30.65
C PRO A 214 -9.00 -32.00 -30.84
N GLY A 215 -9.38 -32.31 -32.08
CA GLY A 215 -9.78 -33.66 -32.45
C GLY A 215 -10.82 -33.72 -33.57
N GLU A 216 -10.40 -34.38 -34.64
CA GLU A 216 -11.23 -35.08 -35.64
C GLU A 216 -11.93 -34.29 -36.75
N GLY A 217 -11.51 -34.61 -37.97
CA GLY A 217 -12.45 -34.81 -39.07
C GLY A 217 -12.23 -33.97 -40.33
N ALA A 218 -11.00 -33.65 -40.70
CA ALA A 218 -10.72 -33.21 -42.06
C ALA A 218 -10.56 -34.43 -42.95
N GLU A 219 -11.41 -34.54 -43.99
CA GLU A 219 -11.10 -35.13 -45.30
C GLU A 219 -12.30 -34.97 -46.25
N PRO A 220 -12.13 -34.96 -47.59
CA PRO A 220 -11.09 -34.27 -48.36
C PRO A 220 -11.70 -33.48 -49.54
N GLN A 221 -11.10 -32.34 -49.93
CA GLN A 221 -11.32 -31.78 -51.28
C GLN A 221 -10.11 -32.07 -52.17
N GLU A 222 -10.43 -32.70 -53.28
CA GLU A 222 -9.61 -33.14 -54.40
C GLU A 222 -8.71 -32.00 -54.92
N ALA A 223 -7.39 -32.15 -54.78
CA ALA A 223 -6.40 -31.24 -55.33
C ALA A 223 -5.79 -31.87 -56.60
N THR A 224 -5.90 -31.13 -57.71
CA THR A 224 -5.22 -31.40 -58.97
C THR A 224 -3.69 -31.33 -58.78
N PRO A 225 -2.91 -32.21 -59.45
CA PRO A 225 -1.47 -32.32 -59.19
C PRO A 225 -0.67 -31.30 -60.00
N VAL A 226 0.31 -30.66 -59.36
CA VAL A 226 1.40 -29.94 -60.03
C VAL A 226 2.70 -30.75 -59.80
N PRO A 227 3.55 -30.99 -60.82
CA PRO A 227 4.62 -31.99 -60.72
C PRO A 227 5.79 -31.49 -59.87
N VAL A 228 6.37 -32.39 -59.09
CA VAL A 228 7.58 -32.14 -58.28
C VAL A 228 8.77 -32.80 -58.98
N GLU A 229 9.79 -32.01 -59.31
CA GLU A 229 11.08 -32.47 -59.80
C GLU A 229 11.91 -33.03 -58.63
N ALA A 230 12.53 -34.18 -58.87
CA ALA A 230 13.15 -35.03 -57.86
C ALA A 230 14.64 -34.74 -57.65
N ALA A 231 15.12 -34.83 -56.40
CA ALA A 231 16.53 -35.13 -56.10
C ALA A 231 16.74 -35.76 -54.70
N ALA A 232 16.96 -37.08 -54.71
CA ALA A 232 17.97 -37.89 -54.00
C ALA A 232 18.16 -37.89 -52.45
N ALA A 233 17.67 -38.97 -51.83
CA ALA A 233 18.39 -40.07 -51.12
C ALA A 233 19.47 -39.85 -50.00
N ALA A 234 19.08 -40.26 -48.77
CA ALA A 234 19.70 -41.26 -47.84
C ALA A 234 20.86 -40.86 -46.84
N PRO A 235 21.13 -41.63 -45.73
CA PRO A 235 21.04 -41.17 -44.31
C PRO A 235 22.37 -41.38 -43.49
N PRO A 236 22.43 -41.21 -42.13
CA PRO A 236 22.22 -42.37 -41.24
C PRO A 236 21.84 -42.13 -39.73
N ALA A 237 21.38 -43.24 -39.12
CA ALA A 237 21.68 -43.83 -37.78
C ALA A 237 21.18 -43.24 -36.42
N LYS A 238 20.64 -44.19 -35.65
CA LYS A 238 20.12 -44.19 -34.27
C LYS A 238 21.21 -44.00 -33.19
N LYS A 239 20.83 -43.42 -32.03
CA LYS A 239 21.25 -43.89 -30.69
C LYS A 239 20.25 -43.49 -29.61
N ALA A 240 20.18 -44.34 -28.59
CA ALA A 240 19.13 -44.47 -27.57
C ALA A 240 19.33 -43.61 -26.30
N ALA A 241 18.23 -43.35 -25.57
CA ALA A 241 18.21 -43.05 -24.12
C ALA A 241 16.77 -43.34 -23.61
N LYS A 242 16.51 -44.46 -22.92
CA LYS A 242 16.65 -44.75 -21.48
C LYS A 242 15.86 -43.79 -20.56
N ALA A 243 14.71 -44.28 -20.08
CA ALA A 243 13.90 -43.70 -19.02
C ALA A 243 14.58 -43.82 -17.65
N PRO A 244 14.13 -43.01 -16.66
CA PRO A 244 14.05 -43.51 -15.30
C PRO A 244 12.69 -43.30 -14.64
N ALA A 245 12.49 -44.14 -13.62
CA ALA A 245 11.25 -44.49 -12.96
C ALA A 245 10.86 -43.56 -11.80
N LYS A 246 9.60 -43.75 -11.39
CA LYS A 246 8.91 -43.22 -10.21
C LYS A 246 9.71 -43.39 -8.91
N THR A 247 9.67 -42.36 -8.08
CA THR A 247 10.01 -42.42 -6.65
C THR A 247 8.86 -41.87 -5.81
N VAL A 248 8.47 -42.66 -4.82
CA VAL A 248 7.46 -42.39 -3.79
C VAL A 248 8.15 -41.78 -2.57
N ALA A 249 7.63 -40.68 -2.02
CA ALA A 249 7.94 -40.17 -0.68
C ALA A 249 6.66 -39.48 -0.14
N LYS A 250 5.91 -40.09 0.78
CA LYS A 250 6.09 -40.16 2.25
C LYS A 250 5.86 -38.80 2.94
N ALA A 251 4.61 -38.57 3.33
CA ALA A 251 4.19 -37.52 4.27
C ALA A 251 4.33 -38.01 5.73
N PRO A 252 4.66 -37.13 6.69
CA PRO A 252 4.35 -37.38 8.09
C PRO A 252 3.26 -36.42 8.60
N ALA A 253 2.15 -37.00 9.05
CA ALA A 253 1.13 -36.34 9.85
C ALA A 253 1.62 -36.25 11.31
N ARG A 254 1.62 -35.03 11.88
CA ARG A 254 1.88 -34.81 13.32
C ARG A 254 0.56 -34.73 14.08
N ALA A 255 0.47 -35.56 15.10
CA ALA A 255 -0.68 -35.80 15.95
C ALA A 255 -1.05 -34.58 16.83
N ARG A 256 -2.35 -34.30 16.89
CA ARG A 256 -3.00 -33.37 17.82
C ARG A 256 -3.36 -34.15 19.07
N LYS A 257 -2.69 -33.88 20.20
CA LYS A 257 -2.98 -34.48 21.51
C LYS A 257 -3.66 -33.42 22.38
N THR A 258 -4.96 -33.54 22.55
CA THR A 258 -5.76 -32.78 23.51
C THR A 258 -5.82 -33.58 24.81
N THR A 259 -5.28 -33.03 25.89
CA THR A 259 -5.50 -33.53 27.26
C THR A 259 -6.20 -32.46 28.08
N ARG A 260 -7.30 -32.88 28.70
CA ARG A 260 -8.20 -32.16 29.59
C ARG A 260 -7.93 -32.62 31.03
N ALA A 261 -7.82 -31.69 31.98
CA ALA A 261 -8.01 -31.89 33.43
C ALA A 261 -8.00 -30.49 34.10
N SER A 262 -9.15 -29.90 34.46
CA SER A 262 -9.86 -30.03 35.74
C SER A 262 -9.15 -29.35 36.93
N LYS A 263 -9.74 -28.24 37.41
CA LYS A 263 -9.71 -27.88 38.83
C LYS A 263 -11.05 -27.26 39.24
N SER A 264 -11.71 -27.97 40.14
CA SER A 264 -12.90 -27.60 40.89
C SER A 264 -12.53 -26.95 42.21
N ALA A 265 -13.31 -25.92 42.58
CA ALA A 265 -13.78 -25.51 43.91
C ALA A 265 -12.85 -25.59 45.14
N GLN A 266 -12.68 -24.44 45.81
CA GLN A 266 -12.73 -24.34 47.27
C GLN A 266 -13.27 -22.97 47.71
N SER A 267 -13.93 -23.00 48.87
CA SER A 267 -14.90 -22.11 49.51
C SER A 267 -14.29 -21.08 50.50
N GLU A 268 -14.95 -19.91 50.62
CA GLU A 268 -15.24 -19.00 51.79
C GLU A 268 -14.30 -18.93 53.05
N PRO A 269 -14.25 -17.81 53.83
CA PRO A 269 -15.45 -17.15 54.41
C PRO A 269 -15.45 -15.61 54.65
N ARG A 270 -16.65 -15.15 55.02
CA ARG A 270 -17.12 -13.87 55.60
C ARG A 270 -16.17 -13.11 56.55
N ARG A 271 -16.22 -11.77 56.48
CA ARG A 271 -16.39 -10.88 57.66
C ARG A 271 -16.96 -9.53 57.23
N GLY A 272 -18.07 -9.13 57.87
CA GLY A 272 -18.60 -7.76 57.80
C GLY A 272 -17.93 -6.84 58.81
N THR A 273 -18.17 -5.53 58.66
CA THR A 273 -18.49 -4.60 59.76
C THR A 273 -18.90 -3.25 59.18
N GLU A 274 -19.98 -2.72 59.73
CA GLU A 274 -20.51 -1.37 59.60
C GLU A 274 -19.46 -0.30 59.98
N SER A 275 -19.54 0.86 59.33
CA SER A 275 -19.48 2.20 59.94
C SER A 275 -20.02 3.21 58.93
#